data_AF-A0A8J7XH34-F1
#
_entry.id   AF-A0A8J7XH34-F1
#
_cell.length_a   1.000
_cell.length_b   1.000
_cell.length_c   1.000
_cell.angle_alpha   90.00
_cell.angle_beta   90.00
_cell.angle_gamma   90.00
#
_symmetry.space_group_name_H-M   'P 1'
#
loop_
_entity.id
_entity.type
_entity.pdbx_description
1 polymer ?
#
loop_
_entity_poly.entity_id
_entity_poly.type
_entity_poly.pdbx_seq_one_letter_code
_entity_poly.pdbx_strand_id
1 'polypeptide(L)'
;MRGRTQEKYDQVMVELLERIVEKGRCTGDELENVPGVIQESQRIINDLERNGLIELEQGTVKITERGRALLRTLDELCGKEEV
;
A
#
# COMPACT_ATOMS: atom_id res chain seq x y z
N MET A 1 8.42 16.17 -18.40
CA MET A 1 7.34 16.14 -17.38
C MET A 1 7.02 14.67 -17.07
N ARG A 2 7.69 14.05 -16.09
CA ARG A 2 7.47 12.63 -15.70
C ARG A 2 7.37 12.40 -14.17
N GLY A 3 7.46 13.45 -13.34
CA GLY A 3 7.47 13.32 -11.88
C GLY A 3 6.10 13.20 -11.21
N ARG A 4 5.08 13.94 -11.69
CA ARG A 4 3.81 14.11 -10.96
C ARG A 4 2.92 12.86 -10.84
N THR A 5 3.14 11.83 -11.66
CA THR A 5 2.34 10.60 -11.63
C THR A 5 2.93 9.56 -10.68
N GLN A 6 4.27 9.57 -10.51
CA GLN A 6 4.97 8.62 -9.64
C GLN A 6 4.71 8.94 -8.16
N GLU A 7 4.79 10.22 -7.78
CA GLU A 7 4.55 10.65 -6.38
C GLU A 7 3.13 10.32 -5.89
N LYS A 8 2.13 10.42 -6.77
CA LYS A 8 0.76 10.00 -6.46
C LYS A 8 0.63 8.50 -6.27
N TYR A 9 1.35 7.71 -7.07
CA TYR A 9 1.35 6.25 -6.95
C TYR A 9 2.00 5.82 -5.63
N ASP A 10 3.11 6.46 -5.25
CA ASP A 10 3.81 6.17 -4.00
C ASP A 10 2.96 6.57 -2.78
N GLN A 11 2.28 7.73 -2.80
CA GLN A 11 1.35 8.11 -1.73
C GLN A 11 0.18 7.12 -1.58
N VAL A 12 -0.47 6.75 -2.69
CA VAL A 12 -1.59 5.81 -2.66
C VAL A 12 -1.13 4.43 -2.17
N MET A 13 0.07 3.99 -2.54
CA MET A 13 0.65 2.74 -2.06
C MET A 13 0.88 2.76 -0.55
N VAL A 14 1.44 3.85 -0.02
CA VAL A 14 1.69 4.03 1.42
C VAL A 14 0.38 4.02 2.20
N GLU A 15 -0.61 4.83 1.80
CA GLU A 15 -1.93 4.85 2.46
C GLU A 15 -2.61 3.48 2.45
N LEU A 16 -2.50 2.73 1.35
CA LEU A 16 -3.01 1.35 1.24
C LEU A 16 -2.36 0.42 2.27
N LEU A 17 -1.03 0.47 2.32
CA LEU A 17 -0.23 -0.39 3.19
C LEU A 17 -0.46 -0.06 4.67
N GLU A 18 -0.49 1.22 5.04
CA GLU A 18 -0.81 1.69 6.39
C GLU A 18 -2.19 1.20 6.84
N ARG A 19 -3.20 1.33 5.97
CA ARG A 19 -4.56 0.91 6.29
C ARG A 19 -4.70 -0.59 6.47
N ILE A 20 -3.96 -1.39 5.70
CA ILE A 20 -3.88 -2.86 5.89
C ILE A 20 -3.19 -3.19 7.23
N VAL A 21 -2.18 -2.43 7.64
CA VAL A 21 -1.52 -2.61 8.94
C VAL A 21 -2.45 -2.23 10.09
N GLU A 22 -3.10 -1.06 10.03
CA GLU A 22 -4.00 -0.58 11.09
C GLU A 22 -5.17 -1.54 11.32
N LYS A 23 -5.79 -2.03 10.24
CA LYS A 23 -6.91 -2.98 10.35
C LYS A 23 -6.45 -4.42 10.56
N GLY A 24 -5.19 -4.74 10.27
CA GLY A 24 -4.63 -6.09 10.29
C GLY A 24 -5.16 -7.02 9.18
N ARG A 25 -6.39 -6.82 8.69
CA ARG A 25 -7.04 -7.48 7.55
C ARG A 25 -8.02 -6.50 6.90
N CYS A 26 -7.90 -6.31 5.58
CA CYS A 26 -8.85 -5.52 4.78
C CYS A 26 -9.46 -6.41 3.72
N THR A 27 -10.75 -6.26 3.39
CA THR A 27 -11.29 -6.93 2.20
C THR A 27 -10.93 -6.15 0.93
N GLY A 28 -10.95 -6.81 -0.23
CA GLY A 28 -10.77 -6.13 -1.53
C GLY A 28 -11.71 -4.94 -1.70
N ASP A 29 -12.99 -5.10 -1.35
CA ASP A 29 -13.99 -4.02 -1.33
C ASP A 29 -13.61 -2.83 -0.42
N GLU A 30 -13.01 -3.09 0.75
CA GLU A 30 -12.58 -2.01 1.64
C GLU A 30 -11.40 -1.21 1.08
N LEU A 31 -10.56 -1.87 0.27
CA LEU A 31 -9.47 -1.21 -0.43
C LEU A 31 -10.00 -0.37 -1.60
N GLU A 32 -10.97 -0.88 -2.37
CA GLU A 32 -11.61 -0.16 -3.49
C GLU A 32 -12.33 1.13 -3.06
N ASN A 33 -12.75 1.20 -1.80
CA ASN A 33 -13.44 2.36 -1.22
C ASN A 33 -12.49 3.48 -0.72
N VAL A 34 -11.17 3.37 -0.88
CA VAL A 34 -10.24 4.45 -0.53
C VAL A 34 -10.39 5.60 -1.55
N PRO A 35 -10.52 6.88 -1.15
CA PRO A 35 -10.69 7.97 -2.10
C PRO A 35 -9.46 8.10 -3.03
N GLY A 36 -9.64 7.91 -4.35
CA GLY A 36 -8.56 8.00 -5.35
C GLY A 36 -8.13 6.67 -6.00
N VAL A 37 -8.76 5.56 -5.61
CA VAL A 37 -8.28 4.19 -5.84
C VAL A 37 -8.93 3.44 -7.02
N ILE A 38 -9.98 3.99 -7.62
CA ILE A 38 -10.94 3.27 -8.49
C ILE A 38 -10.35 2.61 -9.76
N GLN A 39 -9.12 2.93 -10.18
CA GLN A 39 -8.45 2.22 -11.30
C GLN A 39 -6.98 1.88 -11.06
N GLU A 40 -6.21 2.74 -10.40
CA GLU A 40 -4.79 2.46 -10.16
C GLU A 40 -4.58 1.44 -9.03
N SER A 41 -5.54 1.28 -8.12
CA SER A 41 -5.34 0.42 -6.95
C SER A 41 -5.44 -1.05 -7.24
N GLN A 42 -6.22 -1.50 -8.22
CA GLN A 42 -6.16 -2.92 -8.61
C GLN A 42 -4.78 -3.27 -9.14
N ARG A 43 -4.14 -2.32 -9.84
CA ARG A 43 -2.78 -2.48 -10.35
C ARG A 43 -1.75 -2.40 -9.21
N ILE A 44 -1.91 -1.48 -8.27
CA ILE A 44 -1.08 -1.38 -7.07
C ILE A 44 -1.21 -2.66 -6.23
N ILE A 45 -2.41 -3.15 -5.97
CA ILE A 45 -2.67 -4.39 -5.24
C ILE A 45 -2.00 -5.57 -5.95
N ASN A 46 -2.19 -5.69 -7.27
CA ASN A 46 -1.50 -6.73 -8.05
C ASN A 46 0.02 -6.58 -8.00
N ASP A 47 0.56 -5.36 -8.06
CA ASP A 47 2.00 -5.12 -7.97
C ASP A 47 2.53 -5.46 -6.57
N LEU A 48 1.82 -5.07 -5.50
CA LEU A 48 2.15 -5.41 -4.12
C LEU A 48 2.10 -6.93 -3.89
N GLU A 49 1.11 -7.63 -4.44
CA GLU A 49 0.99 -9.09 -4.38
C GLU A 49 2.14 -9.75 -5.15
N ARG A 50 2.42 -9.32 -6.39
CA ARG A 50 3.52 -9.85 -7.21
C ARG A 50 4.90 -9.63 -6.57
N ASN A 51 5.06 -8.56 -5.80
CA ASN A 51 6.29 -8.30 -5.04
C ASN A 51 6.33 -9.05 -3.69
N GLY A 52 5.26 -9.77 -3.33
CA GLY A 52 5.14 -10.51 -2.07
C GLY A 52 5.06 -9.60 -0.85
N LEU A 53 4.56 -8.37 -1.01
CA LEU A 53 4.36 -7.41 0.07
C LEU A 53 2.99 -7.62 0.76
N ILE A 54 2.02 -8.12 -0.01
CA ILE A 54 0.70 -8.51 0.49
C ILE A 54 0.33 -9.91 -0.03
N GLU A 55 -0.60 -10.56 0.65
CA GLU A 55 -1.22 -11.83 0.27
C GLU A 55 -2.73 -11.67 0.23
N LEU A 56 -3.35 -12.18 -0.83
CA LEU A 56 -4.81 -12.24 -1.00
C LEU A 56 -5.30 -13.63 -0.55
N GLU A 57 -6.01 -13.70 0.56
CA GLU A 57 -6.55 -14.93 1.14
C GLU A 57 -8.07 -14.80 1.32
N GLN A 58 -8.84 -15.58 0.55
CA GLN A 58 -10.31 -15.62 0.62
C GLN A 58 -11.00 -14.24 0.49
N GLY A 59 -10.48 -13.35 -0.37
CA GLY A 59 -11.00 -11.98 -0.54
C GLY A 59 -10.52 -10.98 0.51
N THR A 60 -9.63 -11.42 1.40
CA THR A 60 -8.98 -10.59 2.40
C THR A 60 -7.53 -10.34 2.01
N VAL A 61 -7.09 -9.10 2.14
CA VAL A 61 -5.71 -8.66 1.96
C VAL A 61 -5.02 -8.68 3.31
N LYS A 62 -3.90 -9.41 3.37
CA LYS A 62 -2.98 -9.44 4.52
C LYS A 62 -1.63 -8.89 4.09
N ILE A 63 -1.00 -8.11 4.96
CA ILE A 63 0.38 -7.69 4.74
C ILE A 63 1.36 -8.79 5.19
N THR A 64 2.32 -9.10 4.31
CA THR A 64 3.38 -10.07 4.61
C THR A 64 4.42 -9.45 5.55
N GLU A 65 5.33 -10.26 6.09
CA GLU A 65 6.48 -9.74 6.85
C GLU A 65 7.34 -8.80 6.01
N ARG A 66 7.48 -9.09 4.71
CA ARG A 66 8.23 -8.26 3.76
C ARG A 66 7.56 -6.90 3.53
N GLY A 67 6.24 -6.88 3.40
CA GLY A 67 5.47 -5.64 3.31
C GLY A 67 5.63 -4.78 4.56
N ARG A 68 5.58 -5.38 5.76
CA ARG A 68 5.79 -4.66 7.03
C ARG A 68 7.21 -4.09 7.14
N ALA A 69 8.21 -4.85 6.72
CA ALA A 69 9.59 -4.36 6.71
C ALA A 69 9.77 -3.16 5.78
N LEU A 70 9.18 -3.21 4.58
CA LEU A 70 9.19 -2.08 3.64
C LEU A 70 8.50 -0.85 4.24
N LEU A 71 7.33 -1.03 4.85
CA LEU A 71 6.62 0.06 5.52
C LEU A 71 7.45 0.71 6.62
N ARG A 72 8.13 -0.08 7.45
CA ARG A 72 9.05 0.47 8.47
C ARG A 72 10.18 1.26 7.84
N THR A 73 10.77 0.75 6.75
CA THR A 73 11.82 1.49 6.03
C THR A 73 11.28 2.80 5.45
N LEU A 74 10.05 2.81 4.92
CA LEU A 74 9.41 4.02 4.40
C LEU A 74 9.08 5.00 5.53
N ASP A 75 8.58 4.53 6.66
CA ASP A 75 8.34 5.33 7.87
C ASP A 75 9.64 5.92 8.43
N GLU A 76 10.73 5.16 8.46
CA GLU A 76 12.05 5.65 8.88
C GLU A 76 12.68 6.65 7.89
N LEU A 77 12.36 6.54 6.60
CA LEU A 77 12.82 7.47 5.57
C LEU A 77 11.98 8.75 5.54
N CYS A 78 10.67 8.63 5.72
CA CYS A 78 9.71 9.75 5.74
C CYS A 78 9.76 10.50 7.08
N GLY A 79 9.96 9.80 8.19
CA GLY A 79 10.15 10.34 9.54
C GLY A 79 11.54 10.96 9.79
N LYS A 80 12.42 11.00 8.77
CA LYS A 80 13.72 11.71 8.83
C LYS A 80 13.71 13.07 8.12
N GLU A 81 12.55 13.67 7.90
CA GLU A 81 12.40 15.09 7.56
C GLU A 81 12.02 15.98 8.76
N GLU A 82 12.27 15.55 10.00
CA GLU A 82 12.26 16.42 11.18
C GLU A 82 13.57 16.30 11.98
N VAL A 83 14.61 17.04 11.55
CA VAL A 83 15.59 17.76 12.40
C VAL A 83 16.33 18.84 11.60
#